data_AF-A0A523NTN1-F1
#
_entry.id   AF-A0A523NTN1-F1
#
_cell.length_a   1.000
_cell.length_b   1.000
_cell.length_c   1.000
_cell.angle_alpha   90.00
_cell.angle_beta   90.00
_cell.angle_gamma   90.00
#
_symmetry.space_group_name_H-M   'P 1'
#
loop_
_entity.id
_entity.type
_entity.pdbx_description
1 polymer ?
#
loop_
_entity_poly.entity_id
_entity_poly.type
_entity_poly.pdbx_seq_one_letter_code
_entity_poly.pdbx_strand_id
1 'polypeptide(L)' 'EWSGEKKIKPGSIPDSIRPLKLNAVGLYALQFEWNDGHSTGLYPHNLLRSLCQCQECNAESVA' A
#
# COMPACT_ATOMS: atom_id res chain seq x y z
N GLU A 1 -21.26 3.80 -12.21
CA GLU A 1 -20.11 4.65 -12.60
C GLU A 1 -19.02 4.52 -11.54
N TRP A 2 -17.87 3.93 -11.92
CA TRP A 2 -16.65 3.87 -11.12
C TRP A 2 -15.52 4.07 -12.12
N SER A 3 -15.04 5.31 -12.31
CA SER A 3 -14.13 5.64 -13.42
C SER A 3 -12.76 4.96 -13.29
N GLY A 4 -12.41 4.45 -12.10
CA GLY A 4 -11.09 3.86 -11.83
C GLY A 4 -9.93 4.87 -11.86
N GLU A 5 -10.21 6.14 -12.16
CA GLU A 5 -9.20 7.17 -12.28
C GLU A 5 -8.65 7.58 -10.91
N LYS A 6 -7.33 7.66 -10.82
CA LYS A 6 -6.63 8.16 -9.64
C LYS A 6 -6.88 9.66 -9.49
N LYS A 7 -7.71 10.04 -8.51
CA LYS A 7 -8.10 11.44 -8.26
C LYS A 7 -7.04 12.28 -7.51
N ILE A 8 -6.00 11.64 -6.97
CA ILE A 8 -4.92 12.33 -6.26
C ILE A 8 -3.85 12.78 -7.26
N LYS A 9 -3.60 14.09 -7.31
CA LYS A 9 -2.58 14.68 -8.17
C LYS A 9 -1.18 14.24 -7.69
N PRO A 10 -0.28 13.79 -8.58
CA PRO A 10 1.12 13.56 -8.22
C PRO A 10 1.72 14.83 -7.58
N GLY A 11 2.41 14.69 -6.45
CA GLY A 11 2.99 15.80 -5.70
C GLY A 11 2.06 16.49 -4.68
N SER A 12 0.78 16.09 -4.58
CA SER A 12 -0.11 16.63 -3.55
C SER A 12 -0.02 15.87 -2.21
N ILE A 13 0.79 14.81 -2.14
CA ILE A 13 1.01 14.03 -0.93
C ILE A 13 2.30 14.56 -0.29
N PRO A 14 2.28 15.05 0.97
CA PRO A 14 3.48 15.52 1.64
C PRO A 14 4.53 14.41 1.84
N ASP A 15 5.82 14.74 1.74
CA ASP A 15 6.91 13.79 2.00
C ASP A 15 6.98 13.34 3.48
N SER A 16 6.31 14.06 4.38
CA SER A 16 6.20 13.72 5.79
C SER A 16 5.22 12.59 6.10
N ILE A 17 4.50 12.07 5.08
CA ILE A 17 3.53 10.99 5.27
C ILE A 17 4.25 9.69 5.62
N ARG A 18 3.84 9.09 6.74
CA ARG A 18 4.42 7.85 7.25
C ARG A 18 3.37 7.02 7.99
N PRO A 19 3.52 5.69 8.00
CA PRO A 19 2.65 4.84 8.79
C PRO A 19 2.94 5.06 10.29
N LEU A 20 1.87 5.14 11.08
CA LEU A 20 1.91 5.17 12.54
C LEU A 20 1.68 3.78 13.14
N LYS A 21 0.82 2.98 12.52
CA LYS A 21 0.44 1.66 13.02
C LYS A 21 0.10 0.70 11.88
N LEU A 22 0.32 -0.58 12.16
CA LEU A 22 0.02 -1.70 11.29
C LEU A 22 -0.97 -2.63 12.00
N ASN A 23 -2.06 -2.98 11.32
CA ASN A 23 -3.03 -3.96 11.81
C ASN A 23 -3.12 -5.12 10.82
N ALA A 24 -3.10 -6.35 11.33
CA ALA A 24 -3.41 -7.52 10.53
C ALA A 24 -4.93 -7.59 10.30
N VAL A 25 -5.35 -7.80 9.05
CA VAL A 25 -6.76 -7.96 8.68
C VAL A 25 -6.96 -9.39 8.20
N GLY A 26 -7.47 -10.23 9.12
CA GLY A 26 -7.55 -11.67 8.90
C GLY A 26 -6.18 -12.26 8.55
N LEU A 27 -6.14 -13.13 7.55
CA LEU A 27 -4.91 -13.77 7.04
C LEU A 27 -4.52 -13.32 5.63
N TYR A 28 -5.14 -12.26 5.10
CA TYR A 28 -5.01 -11.91 3.68
C TYR A 28 -4.46 -10.51 3.42
N ALA A 29 -4.52 -9.59 4.39
CA ALA A 29 -4.12 -8.20 4.19
C ALA A 29 -3.57 -7.54 5.45
N LEU A 30 -2.86 -6.44 5.23
CA LEU A 30 -2.48 -5.47 6.24
C LEU A 30 -3.27 -4.18 6.06
N GLN A 31 -3.55 -3.48 7.15
CA GLN A 31 -4.09 -2.12 7.17
C GLN A 31 -3.06 -1.20 7.84
N PHE A 32 -2.84 -0.03 7.24
CA PHE A 32 -1.98 1.01 7.79
C PHE A 32 -2.81 2.17 8.32
N GLU A 33 -2.47 2.66 9.50
CA GLU A 33 -2.91 3.96 10.01
C GLU A 33 -1.82 4.98 9.71
N TRP A 34 -2.14 6.03 8.96
CA TRP A 34 -1.21 7.07 8.52
C TRP A 34 -1.27 8.30 9.42
N ASN A 35 -0.18 9.08 9.45
CA ASN A 35 -0.09 10.29 10.28
C ASN A 35 -0.95 11.48 9.80
N ASP A 36 -1.59 11.38 8.64
CA ASP A 36 -2.62 12.30 8.17
C ASP A 36 -4.05 11.89 8.58
N GLY A 37 -4.19 10.79 9.34
CA GLY A 37 -5.46 10.24 9.79
C GLY A 37 -6.09 9.23 8.83
N HIS A 38 -5.48 8.96 7.67
CA HIS A 38 -5.98 7.93 6.76
C HIS A 38 -5.80 6.51 7.34
N SER A 39 -6.82 5.66 7.25
CA SER A 39 -6.77 4.29 7.80
C SER A 39 -7.65 3.27 7.07
N THR A 40 -8.24 3.63 5.92
CA THR A 40 -9.21 2.78 5.23
C THR A 40 -8.57 1.81 4.23
N GLY A 41 -7.26 1.94 3.97
CA GLY A 41 -6.57 1.11 2.99
C GLY A 41 -6.34 -0.32 3.47
N LEU A 42 -6.82 -1.30 2.70
CA LEU A 42 -6.47 -2.71 2.84
C LEU A 42 -5.42 -3.05 1.78
N TYR A 43 -4.34 -3.68 2.23
CA TYR A 43 -3.19 -4.02 1.40
C TYR A 43 -3.02 -5.55 1.43
N PRO A 44 -3.61 -6.25 0.45
CA PRO A 44 -3.45 -7.69 0.33
C PRO A 44 -1.99 -8.13 0.26
N HIS A 45 -1.67 -9.31 0.80
CA HIS A 45 -0.29 -9.81 0.84
C HIS A 45 0.34 -9.94 -0.55
N ASN A 46 -0.44 -10.36 -1.55
CA ASN A 46 0.01 -10.45 -2.94
C ASN A 46 0.40 -9.08 -3.51
N LEU A 47 -0.39 -8.03 -3.24
CA LEU A 47 -0.05 -6.67 -3.63
C LEU A 47 1.25 -6.22 -2.97
N LEU A 48 1.38 -6.42 -1.65
CA LEU A 48 2.58 -6.02 -0.93
C LEU A 48 3.84 -6.74 -1.44
N ARG A 49 3.75 -8.03 -1.77
CA ARG A 49 4.85 -8.77 -2.41
C ARG A 49 5.17 -8.25 -3.80
N SER A 50 4.16 -7.91 -4.61
CA SER A 50 4.38 -7.33 -5.95
C SER A 50 5.05 -5.96 -5.92
N LEU A 51 4.94 -5.24 -4.79
CA LEU A 51 5.60 -3.95 -4.56
C LEU A 51 6.94 -4.08 -3.83
N CYS A 52 7.29 -5.28 -3.36
CA CYS A 52 8.46 -5.51 -2.54
C CYS A 52 9.73 -5.49 -3.39
N GLN A 53 10.72 -4.69 -2.98
CA GLN A 53 12.00 -4.56 -3.68
C GLN A 53 13.08 -5.53 -3.15
N CYS A 54 12.72 -6.54 -2.36
CA CYS A 54 13.69 -7.55 -1.92
C CYS A 54 14.11 -8.45 -3.08
N GLN A 55 15.28 -9.10 -2.96
CA GLN A 55 15.81 -9.95 -4.03
C GLN A 55 14.87 -11.11 -4.37
N GLU A 56 14.23 -11.72 -3.37
CA GLU A 56 13.29 -12.84 -3.55
C GLU A 56 12.07 -12.42 -4.39
N CYS A 57 11.40 -11.32 -4.04
CA CYS A 57 10.20 -10.87 -4.76
C CYS A 57 10.53 -10.29 -6.14
N ASN A 58 11.66 -9.60 -6.29
CA ASN A 58 12.09 -9.10 -7.61
C ASN A 58 12.42 -10.26 -8.57
N ALA A 59 13.06 -11.33 -8.10
CA ALA A 59 13.41 -12.48 -8.93
C ALA A 59 12.16 -13.19 -9.50
N GLU A 60 11.07 -13.27 -8.73
CA GLU A 60 9.80 -13.88 -9.17
C GLU A 60 9.07 -13.07 -10.26
N SER A 61 9.32 -11.76 -10.36
CA SER A 61 8.66 -10.89 -11.34
C SER A 61 9.30 -10.90 -12.74
N VAL A 62 10.45 -11.55 -12.88
CA VAL A 62 11.25 -11.62 -14.13
C VAL A 62 11.19 -13.02 -14.77
N ALA A 63 10.61 -14.01 -14.08
CA ALA A 63 10.38 -15.36 -14.58
C ALA A 63 9.02 -15.49 -15.29
#